data_AF-I7ZAA8-F1
#
_entry.id   AF-I7ZAA8-F1
#
_cell.length_a   1.000
_cell.length_b   1.000
_cell.length_c   1.000
_cell.angle_alpha   90.00
_cell.angle_beta   90.00
_cell.angle_gamma   90.00
#
_symmetry.space_group_name_H-M   'P 1'
#
loop_
_entity.id
_entity.type
_entity.pdbx_description
1 polymer ?
#
loop_
_entity_poly.entity_id
_entity_poly.type
_entity_poly.pdbx_seq_one_letter_code
_entity_poly.pdbx_strand_id
1 'polypeptide(L)'
;METLDQPLDALDLRILEILQKDVTTSHEVIAKTLSSSKTVIWRRIQRLLGSGIIRERVAVLDHRKLGYSVMVFAHVKMARHGKDALPDFIKAIKTFPQVLECHTLMGQVDFLLKIVVPSLEAYENFVWRKLSQIEGVQEVHSSISMSQGVNTTRLPLSPSLLAEPAHKPAS
;
A
#
# COMPACT_ATOMS: atom_id res chain seq x y z
N MET A 1 13.31 12.93 3.20
CA MET A 1 11.96 12.99 2.62
C MET A 1 11.72 14.45 2.30
N GLU A 2 11.63 14.82 1.01
CA GLU A 2 11.43 16.21 0.61
C GLU A 2 10.07 16.69 1.13
N THR A 3 10.09 17.72 1.94
CA THR A 3 8.92 18.44 2.40
C THR A 3 8.21 19.03 1.18
N LEU A 4 6.88 19.03 1.17
CA LEU A 4 6.12 19.72 0.13
C LEU A 4 6.53 21.20 0.11
N ASP A 5 7.14 21.67 -0.98
CA ASP A 5 7.44 23.10 -1.18
C ASP A 5 6.18 23.99 -1.14
N GLN A 6 4.99 23.40 -1.38
CA GLN A 6 3.71 24.07 -1.31
C GLN A 6 2.62 23.13 -0.79
N PRO A 7 1.77 23.56 0.18
CA PRO A 7 0.65 22.75 0.67
C PRO A 7 -0.34 22.41 -0.44
N LEU A 8 -1.11 21.34 -0.23
CA LEU A 8 -2.19 20.98 -1.15
C LEU A 8 -3.27 22.07 -1.15
N ASP A 9 -3.82 22.35 -2.32
CA ASP A 9 -5.01 23.17 -2.45
C ASP A 9 -6.23 22.36 -2.91
N ALA A 10 -7.40 23.01 -2.94
CA ALA A 10 -8.65 22.36 -3.31
C ALA A 10 -8.63 21.80 -4.74
N LEU A 11 -7.87 22.40 -5.66
CA LEU A 11 -7.74 21.89 -7.02
C LEU A 11 -6.94 20.59 -7.02
N ASP A 12 -5.86 20.51 -6.24
CA ASP A 12 -5.06 19.29 -6.10
C ASP A 12 -5.90 18.12 -5.58
N LEU A 13 -6.70 18.33 -4.54
CA LEU A 13 -7.58 17.28 -4.00
C LEU A 13 -8.57 16.79 -5.05
N ARG A 14 -9.17 17.68 -5.84
CA ARG A 14 -10.11 17.29 -6.90
C ARG A 14 -9.42 16.56 -8.07
N ILE A 15 -8.17 16.91 -8.37
CA ILE A 15 -7.35 16.16 -9.34
C ILE A 15 -7.11 14.74 -8.82
N LEU A 16 -6.69 14.60 -7.56
CA LEU A 16 -6.44 13.30 -6.94
C LEU A 16 -7.71 12.45 -6.89
N GLU A 17 -8.87 13.03 -6.59
CA GLU A 17 -10.15 12.31 -6.60
C GLU A 17 -10.44 11.67 -7.96
N ILE A 18 -10.19 12.40 -9.05
CA ILE A 18 -10.37 11.88 -10.41
C ILE A 18 -9.35 10.78 -10.71
N LEU A 19 -8.07 11.01 -10.39
CA LEU A 19 -6.99 10.07 -10.72
C LEU A 19 -7.03 8.77 -9.89
N GLN A 20 -7.46 8.83 -8.63
CA GLN A 20 -7.69 7.64 -7.80
C GLN A 20 -8.83 6.77 -8.34
N LYS A 21 -9.75 7.36 -9.13
CA LYS A 21 -10.81 6.63 -9.81
C LYS A 21 -10.33 6.02 -11.12
N ASP A 22 -9.72 6.83 -11.98
CA ASP A 22 -9.21 6.42 -13.28
C ASP A 22 -8.03 7.30 -13.69
N VAL A 23 -6.83 6.73 -13.60
CA VAL A 23 -5.58 7.42 -13.95
C VAL A 23 -5.38 7.60 -15.45
N THR A 24 -6.18 6.94 -16.29
CA THR A 24 -6.15 7.08 -17.76
C THR A 24 -6.91 8.31 -18.25
N THR A 25 -7.67 8.97 -17.36
CA THR A 25 -8.38 10.21 -17.66
C THR A 25 -7.42 11.27 -18.22
N SER A 26 -7.70 11.75 -19.43
CA SER A 26 -6.80 12.72 -20.09
C SER A 26 -6.80 14.07 -19.38
N HIS A 27 -5.68 14.79 -19.46
CA HIS A 27 -5.55 16.13 -18.88
C HIS A 27 -6.61 17.12 -19.42
N GLU A 28 -7.05 16.94 -20.66
CA GLU A 28 -8.12 17.75 -21.28
C GLU A 28 -9.46 17.55 -20.59
N VAL A 29 -9.82 16.29 -20.32
CA VAL A 29 -11.05 15.95 -19.62
C VAL A 29 -11.01 16.50 -18.19
N ILE A 30 -9.92 16.28 -17.47
CA ILE A 30 -9.74 16.81 -16.11
C ILE A 30 -9.84 18.34 -16.09
N ALA A 31 -9.17 19.03 -17.02
CA ALA A 31 -9.21 20.48 -17.13
C ALA A 31 -10.63 21.01 -17.35
N LYS A 32 -11.39 20.38 -18.26
CA LYS A 32 -12.80 20.70 -18.50
C LYS A 32 -13.67 20.45 -17.26
N THR A 33 -13.50 19.32 -16.58
CA THR A 33 -14.28 18.95 -15.38
C THR A 33 -14.04 19.90 -14.21
N LEU A 34 -12.82 20.45 -14.10
CA LEU A 34 -12.40 21.31 -12.99
C LEU A 34 -12.39 22.80 -13.35
N SER A 35 -12.92 23.19 -14.52
CA SER A 35 -12.93 24.58 -15.01
C SER A 35 -11.54 25.23 -14.94
N SER A 36 -10.52 24.49 -15.39
CA SER A 36 -9.11 24.91 -15.38
C SER A 36 -8.49 24.72 -16.77
N SER A 37 -7.24 25.17 -16.96
CA SER A 37 -6.53 24.94 -18.22
C SER A 37 -5.77 23.62 -18.21
N LYS A 38 -5.61 23.00 -19.39
CA LYS A 38 -4.81 21.78 -19.57
C LYS A 38 -3.39 21.94 -19.01
N THR A 39 -2.75 23.08 -19.26
CA THR A 39 -1.40 23.40 -18.77
C THR A 39 -1.33 23.45 -17.24
N VAL A 40 -2.35 24.04 -16.59
CA VAL A 40 -2.43 24.09 -15.12
C VAL A 40 -2.58 22.67 -14.55
N ILE A 41 -3.52 21.86 -15.08
CA ILE A 41 -3.72 20.48 -14.62
C ILE A 41 -2.44 19.65 -14.79
N TRP A 42 -1.79 19.73 -15.96
CA TRP A 42 -0.56 18.99 -16.20
C TRP A 42 0.53 19.36 -15.19
N ARG A 43 0.76 20.65 -14.96
CA ARG A 43 1.77 21.12 -13.99
C ARG A 43 1.47 20.64 -12.57
N ARG A 44 0.20 20.65 -12.17
CA ARG A 44 -0.26 20.15 -10.86
C ARG A 44 0.03 18.66 -10.71
N ILE A 45 -0.30 17.85 -11.71
CA ILE A 45 -0.02 16.40 -11.71
C ILE A 45 1.48 16.11 -11.66
N GLN A 46 2.30 16.82 -12.44
CA GLN A 46 3.76 16.66 -12.38
C GLN A 46 4.32 16.99 -11.01
N ARG A 47 3.83 18.06 -10.38
CA ARG A 47 4.21 18.41 -9.01
C ARG A 47 3.81 17.33 -8.00
N LEU A 48 2.57 16.81 -8.08
CA LEU A 48 2.08 15.75 -7.18
C LEU A 48 2.85 14.44 -7.32
N LEU A 49 3.35 14.12 -8.52
CA LEU A 49 4.29 13.02 -8.74
C LEU A 49 5.67 13.33 -8.15
N GLY A 50 6.21 14.50 -8.48
CA GLY A 50 7.54 14.93 -8.03
C GLY A 50 7.66 14.97 -6.51
N SER A 51 6.58 15.34 -5.81
CA SER A 51 6.52 15.35 -4.36
C SER A 51 6.20 13.99 -3.73
N GLY A 52 5.95 12.95 -4.53
CA GLY A 52 5.61 11.60 -4.05
C GLY A 52 4.20 11.44 -3.47
N ILE A 53 3.31 12.43 -3.58
CA ILE A 53 1.90 12.28 -3.18
C ILE A 53 1.22 11.24 -4.07
N ILE A 54 1.45 11.35 -5.39
CA ILE A 54 1.15 10.26 -6.32
C ILE A 54 2.39 9.38 -6.35
N ARG A 55 2.36 8.29 -5.58
CA ARG A 55 3.48 7.33 -5.50
C ARG A 55 3.73 6.61 -6.82
N GLU A 56 2.67 6.15 -7.48
CA GLU A 56 2.78 5.32 -8.68
C GLU A 56 1.48 5.33 -9.51
N ARG A 57 1.54 4.80 -10.74
CA ARG A 57 0.39 4.53 -11.60
C ARG A 57 0.39 3.06 -11.97
N VAL A 58 -0.62 2.32 -11.53
CA VAL A 58 -0.66 0.86 -11.67
C VAL A 58 -2.01 0.36 -12.14
N ALA A 59 -2.01 -0.76 -12.85
CA ALA A 59 -3.23 -1.54 -13.08
C ALA A 59 -3.56 -2.35 -11.82
N VAL A 60 -4.80 -2.28 -11.34
CA VAL A 60 -5.28 -3.10 -10.23
C VAL A 60 -5.94 -4.35 -10.79
N LEU A 61 -5.37 -5.51 -10.48
CA LEU A 61 -5.80 -6.80 -11.04
C LEU A 61 -6.72 -7.56 -10.09
N ASP A 62 -7.62 -8.35 -10.66
CA ASP A 62 -8.42 -9.31 -9.90
C ASP A 62 -7.60 -10.57 -9.63
N HIS A 63 -7.14 -10.71 -8.39
CA HIS A 63 -6.29 -11.83 -7.97
C HIS A 63 -7.00 -13.19 -8.16
N ARG A 64 -8.33 -13.28 -8.01
CA ARG A 64 -9.07 -14.54 -8.15
C ARG A 64 -9.12 -14.98 -9.59
N LYS A 65 -9.33 -14.04 -10.53
CA LYS A 65 -9.29 -14.33 -11.98
C LYS A 65 -7.90 -14.78 -12.46
N LEU A 66 -6.86 -14.45 -11.71
CA LEU A 66 -5.49 -14.90 -11.94
C LEU A 66 -5.12 -16.18 -11.19
N GLY A 67 -6.09 -16.84 -10.54
CA GLY A 67 -5.90 -18.13 -9.87
C GLY A 67 -5.45 -18.02 -8.41
N TYR A 68 -5.25 -16.82 -7.85
CA TYR A 68 -4.95 -16.64 -6.42
C TYR A 68 -6.25 -16.67 -5.61
N SER A 69 -6.76 -17.87 -5.34
CA SER A 69 -8.08 -18.04 -4.73
C SER A 69 -8.12 -17.80 -3.22
N VAL A 70 -6.97 -17.89 -2.55
CA VAL A 70 -6.86 -17.81 -1.08
C VAL A 70 -6.16 -16.51 -0.68
N MET A 71 -6.77 -15.76 0.23
CA MET A 71 -6.16 -14.60 0.89
C MET A 71 -5.96 -14.90 2.37
N VAL A 72 -4.75 -14.69 2.87
CA VAL A 72 -4.35 -14.99 4.25
C VAL A 72 -3.79 -13.75 4.92
N PHE A 73 -4.18 -13.55 6.17
CA PHE A 73 -3.57 -12.60 7.09
C PHE A 73 -2.71 -13.37 8.07
N ALA A 74 -1.38 -13.22 7.97
CA ALA A 74 -0.42 -13.90 8.82
C ALA A 74 0.16 -12.93 9.84
N HIS A 75 -0.04 -13.25 11.12
CA HIS A 75 0.55 -12.60 12.28
C HIS A 75 1.88 -13.28 12.58
N VAL A 76 2.97 -12.54 12.43
CA VAL A 76 4.33 -13.06 12.64
C VAL A 76 4.91 -12.46 13.90
N LYS A 77 5.29 -13.33 14.82
CA LYS A 77 6.03 -12.98 16.03
C LYS A 77 7.50 -13.29 15.83
N MET A 78 8.35 -12.32 16.13
CA MET A 78 9.79 -12.43 16.05
C MET A 78 10.35 -12.72 17.44
N ALA A 79 11.33 -13.60 17.50
CA ALA A 79 12.20 -13.69 18.67
C ALA A 79 13.03 -12.40 18.76
N ARG A 80 13.16 -11.83 19.96
CA ARG A 80 13.96 -10.63 20.21
C ARG A 80 15.44 -10.95 20.00
N HIS A 81 15.94 -10.77 18.77
CA HIS A 81 17.34 -10.97 18.42
C HIS A 81 17.91 -9.73 17.73
N GLY A 82 19.03 -9.22 18.26
CA GLY A 82 19.87 -8.21 17.61
C GLY A 82 19.21 -6.86 17.29
N LYS A 83 20.00 -5.93 16.76
CA LYS A 83 19.50 -4.64 16.24
C LYS A 83 18.92 -4.74 14.82
N ASP A 84 19.30 -5.79 14.08
CA ASP A 84 19.06 -5.87 12.63
C ASP A 84 17.96 -6.87 12.22
N ALA A 85 17.38 -7.62 13.16
CA ALA A 85 16.37 -8.65 12.82
C ALA A 85 15.11 -8.09 12.14
N LEU A 86 14.63 -6.89 12.52
CA LEU A 86 13.47 -6.29 11.88
C LEU A 86 13.76 -5.83 10.44
N PRO A 87 14.84 -5.04 10.17
CA PRO A 87 15.24 -4.71 8.80
C PRO A 87 15.44 -5.94 7.89
N ASP A 88 16.10 -6.98 8.39
CA ASP A 88 16.39 -8.18 7.61
C ASP A 88 15.12 -8.99 7.32
N PHE A 89 14.19 -9.08 8.27
CA PHE A 89 12.87 -9.65 8.04
C PHE A 89 12.11 -8.90 6.94
N ILE A 90 12.02 -7.58 7.02
CA ILE A 90 11.33 -6.77 6.01
C ILE A 90 11.99 -6.95 4.64
N LYS A 91 13.31 -7.01 4.58
CA LYS A 91 14.07 -7.26 3.35
C LYS A 91 13.74 -8.63 2.77
N ALA A 92 13.68 -9.68 3.59
CA ALA A 92 13.31 -11.02 3.15
C ALA A 92 11.85 -11.04 2.64
N ILE A 93 10.90 -10.45 3.37
CA ILE A 93 9.49 -10.38 2.98
C ILE A 93 9.28 -9.69 1.63
N LYS A 94 10.02 -8.61 1.35
CA LYS A 94 9.96 -7.90 0.05
C LYS A 94 10.33 -8.78 -1.15
N THR A 95 11.01 -9.91 -0.93
CA THR A 95 11.35 -10.86 -2.01
C THR A 95 10.20 -11.81 -2.37
N PHE A 96 9.12 -11.83 -1.58
CA PHE A 96 8.00 -12.74 -1.78
C PHE A 96 6.83 -12.03 -2.50
N PRO A 97 6.62 -12.26 -3.81
CA PRO A 97 5.59 -11.56 -4.58
C PRO A 97 4.16 -11.87 -4.11
N GLN A 98 3.93 -13.01 -3.46
CA GLN A 98 2.66 -13.36 -2.84
C GLN A 98 2.31 -12.50 -1.60
N VAL A 99 3.28 -11.80 -0.99
CA VAL A 99 3.04 -10.89 0.12
C VAL A 99 2.70 -9.51 -0.43
N LEU A 100 1.43 -9.10 -0.33
CA LEU A 100 0.92 -7.83 -0.86
C LEU A 100 1.13 -6.66 0.09
N GLU A 101 1.08 -6.91 1.39
CA GLU A 101 1.28 -5.89 2.42
C GLU A 101 2.03 -6.49 3.62
N CYS A 102 2.87 -5.68 4.26
CA CYS A 102 3.59 -6.01 5.48
C CYS A 102 3.53 -4.79 6.41
N HIS A 103 2.94 -4.97 7.58
CA HIS A 103 2.74 -3.92 8.57
C HIS A 103 3.48 -4.29 9.86
N THR A 104 4.20 -3.33 10.46
CA THR A 104 4.67 -3.50 11.85
C THR A 104 3.52 -3.17 12.77
N LEU A 105 3.29 -4.00 13.78
CA LEU A 105 2.20 -3.81 14.74
C LEU A 105 2.73 -3.42 16.12
N MET A 106 1.92 -2.64 16.84
CA MET A 106 2.09 -2.46 18.29
C MET A 106 1.38 -3.62 19.00
N GLY A 107 2.06 -4.30 19.92
CA GLY A 107 1.45 -5.34 20.76
C GLY A 107 2.24 -6.65 20.82
N GLN A 108 1.52 -7.77 20.80
CA GLN A 108 2.06 -9.13 21.02
C GLN A 108 2.67 -9.79 19.77
N VAL A 109 2.38 -9.23 18.60
CA VAL A 109 2.83 -9.69 17.29
C VAL A 109 3.59 -8.54 16.66
N ASP A 110 4.73 -8.83 16.04
CA ASP A 110 5.60 -7.81 15.46
C ASP A 110 5.13 -7.40 14.06
N PHE A 111 4.63 -8.35 13.24
CA PHE A 111 4.19 -8.08 11.88
C PHE A 111 2.83 -8.68 11.51
N LEU A 112 2.10 -7.97 10.65
CA LEU A 112 0.95 -8.48 9.92
C LEU A 112 1.22 -8.50 8.42
N LEU A 113 1.09 -9.67 7.81
CA LEU A 113 1.25 -9.88 6.38
C LEU A 113 -0.11 -10.12 5.73
N LYS A 114 -0.38 -9.48 4.59
CA LYS A 114 -1.48 -9.82 3.69
C LYS A 114 -0.93 -10.60 2.52
N ILE A 115 -1.36 -11.85 2.36
CA ILE A 115 -0.78 -12.82 1.44
C ILE A 115 -1.87 -13.33 0.49
N VAL A 116 -1.55 -13.51 -0.79
CA VAL A 116 -2.43 -14.20 -1.76
C VAL A 116 -1.73 -15.40 -2.38
N VAL A 117 -2.44 -16.52 -2.45
CA VAL A 117 -1.91 -17.82 -2.87
C VAL A 117 -2.99 -18.60 -3.64
N PRO A 118 -2.60 -19.54 -4.52
CA PRO A 118 -3.56 -20.26 -5.33
C PRO A 118 -4.41 -21.27 -4.56
N SER A 119 -3.90 -21.82 -3.47
CA SER A 119 -4.56 -22.83 -2.62
C SER A 119 -4.03 -22.81 -1.19
N LEU A 120 -4.72 -23.51 -0.28
CA LEU A 120 -4.25 -23.69 1.09
C LEU A 120 -2.94 -24.48 1.15
N GLU A 121 -2.78 -25.49 0.29
CA GLU A 121 -1.53 -26.25 0.17
C GLU A 121 -0.35 -25.37 -0.27
N ALA A 122 -0.58 -24.42 -1.19
CA ALA A 122 0.44 -23.46 -1.58
C ALA A 122 0.81 -22.51 -0.42
N TYR A 123 -0.17 -22.13 0.40
CA TYR A 123 0.07 -21.33 1.60
C TYR A 123 0.92 -22.09 2.62
N GLU A 124 0.54 -23.32 2.93
CA GLU A 124 1.23 -24.20 3.87
C GLU A 124 2.69 -24.41 3.47
N ASN A 125 2.93 -24.72 2.19
CA ASN A 125 4.27 -24.81 1.62
C ASN A 125 5.05 -23.49 1.73
N PHE A 126 4.41 -22.35 1.48
CA PHE A 126 5.05 -21.04 1.63
C PHE A 126 5.46 -20.78 3.08
N VAL A 127 4.60 -21.06 4.05
CA VAL A 127 4.91 -20.86 5.46
C VAL A 127 6.10 -21.72 5.86
N TRP A 128 6.04 -23.03 5.67
CA TRP A 128 7.09 -23.93 6.15
C TRP A 128 8.43 -23.77 5.44
N ARG A 129 8.42 -23.61 4.11
CA ARG A 129 9.65 -23.59 3.31
C ARG A 129 10.28 -22.21 3.18
N LYS A 130 9.54 -21.14 3.47
CA LYS A 130 10.01 -19.75 3.28
C LYS A 130 9.85 -18.94 4.55
N LEU A 131 8.62 -18.70 5.00
CA LEU A 131 8.36 -17.76 6.08
C LEU A 131 8.99 -18.20 7.42
N SER A 132 8.79 -19.45 7.81
CA SER A 132 9.37 -20.03 9.04
C SER A 132 10.88 -20.24 8.97
N GLN A 133 11.48 -20.15 7.77
CA GLN A 133 12.93 -20.26 7.58
C GLN A 133 13.63 -18.91 7.71
N ILE A 134 12.89 -17.80 7.81
CA ILE A 134 13.50 -16.50 8.05
C ILE A 134 14.02 -16.47 9.48
N GLU A 135 15.28 -16.07 9.63
CA GLU A 135 15.93 -15.93 10.92
C GLU A 135 15.12 -14.99 11.84
N GLY A 136 14.93 -15.44 13.07
CA GLY A 136 14.18 -14.71 14.09
C GLY A 136 12.67 -14.92 14.05
N VAL A 137 12.09 -15.59 13.04
CA VAL A 137 10.66 -15.94 13.09
C VAL A 137 10.42 -16.97 14.18
N GLN A 138 9.64 -16.61 15.20
CA GLN A 138 9.31 -17.48 16.33
C GLN A 138 7.99 -18.20 16.11
N GLU A 139 6.96 -17.46 15.66
CA GLU A 139 5.61 -17.98 15.52
C GLU A 139 4.92 -17.31 14.34
N VAL A 140 4.10 -18.08 13.63
CA VAL A 140 3.21 -17.59 12.58
C VAL A 140 1.81 -18.08 12.89
N HIS A 141 0.90 -17.14 13.18
CA HIS A 141 -0.52 -17.42 13.36
C HIS A 141 -1.31 -16.82 12.20
N SER A 142 -2.21 -17.59 11.60
CA SER A 142 -2.80 -17.22 10.31
C SER A 142 -4.32 -17.25 10.35
N SER A 143 -4.93 -16.29 9.68
CA SER A 143 -6.38 -16.22 9.47
C SER A 143 -6.69 -16.13 7.98
N ILE A 144 -7.58 -16.99 7.50
CA ILE A 144 -7.97 -17.03 6.10
C ILE A 144 -9.19 -16.14 5.89
N SER A 145 -9.14 -15.28 4.88
CA SER A 145 -10.26 -14.43 4.51
C SER A 145 -11.34 -15.25 3.82
N MET A 146 -12.52 -15.35 4.42
CA MET A 146 -13.67 -16.08 3.85
C MET A 146 -14.33 -15.31 2.70
N SER A 147 -14.45 -14.00 2.84
CA SER A 147 -15.00 -13.12 1.81
C SER A 147 -14.37 -11.73 1.92
N GLN A 148 -14.31 -11.02 0.79
CA GLN A 148 -13.80 -9.66 0.73
C GLN A 148 -14.95 -8.74 0.30
N GLY A 149 -15.57 -8.06 1.26
CA GLY A 149 -16.69 -7.15 0.99
C GLY A 149 -16.25 -5.80 0.41
N VAL A 150 -15.09 -5.28 0.83
CA VAL A 150 -14.54 -4.00 0.37
C VAL A 150 -13.04 -4.17 0.09
N ASN A 151 -12.59 -3.63 -1.03
CA ASN A 151 -11.17 -3.53 -1.38
C ASN A 151 -10.97 -2.31 -2.28
N THR A 152 -10.37 -1.25 -1.76
CA THR A 152 -10.13 -0.01 -2.49
C THR A 152 -8.72 0.49 -2.20
N THR A 153 -8.05 0.98 -3.22
CA THR A 153 -6.78 1.71 -3.10
C THR A 153 -6.99 3.21 -2.93
N ARG A 154 -8.24 3.67 -2.99
CA ARG A 154 -8.59 5.10 -2.87
C ARG A 154 -8.51 5.52 -1.42
N LEU A 155 -7.70 6.54 -1.18
CA LEU A 155 -7.61 7.21 0.11
C LEU A 155 -8.73 8.25 0.24
N PRO A 156 -9.28 8.44 1.45
CA PRO A 156 -10.24 9.50 1.72
C PRO A 156 -9.56 10.86 1.55
N LEU A 157 -10.12 11.70 0.69
CA LEU A 157 -9.66 13.08 0.49
C LEU A 157 -10.64 14.04 1.16
N SER A 158 -10.26 14.60 2.31
CA SER A 158 -11.07 15.56 3.05
C SER A 158 -10.48 16.98 2.99
N PRO A 159 -11.31 18.03 3.11
CA PRO A 159 -10.83 19.41 3.20
C PRO A 159 -9.84 19.66 4.36
N SER A 160 -9.86 18.83 5.40
CA SER A 160 -8.87 18.89 6.49
C SER A 160 -7.44 18.65 6.02
N LEU A 161 -7.23 18.02 4.86
CA LEU A 161 -5.90 17.86 4.24
C LEU A 161 -5.32 19.17 3.69
N LEU A 162 -6.12 20.24 3.65
CA LEU A 162 -5.68 21.58 3.25
C LEU A 162 -5.13 22.39 4.44
N ALA A 163 -5.35 21.93 5.68
CA ALA A 163 -4.89 22.56 6.90
C ALA A 163 -3.72 21.74 7.47
N GLU A 164 -2.51 22.30 7.37
CA GLU A 164 -1.21 21.83 7.89
C GLU A 164 -0.45 20.74 7.09
N PRO A 165 0.91 20.80 7.09
CA PRO A 165 1.75 19.79 6.45
C PRO A 165 1.63 18.46 7.21
N ALA A 166 1.57 17.36 6.45
CA ALA A 166 1.44 16.00 6.94
C ALA A 166 2.30 15.71 8.18
N HIS A 167 1.64 15.17 9.21
CA HIS A 167 2.20 14.75 10.49
C HIS A 167 3.50 13.95 10.32
N LYS A 168 4.55 14.32 11.06
CA LYS A 168 5.79 13.56 11.21
C LYS A 168 5.44 12.11 11.63
N PRO A 169 6.01 11.05 11.03
CA PRO A 169 5.80 9.71 11.53
C PRO A 169 6.35 9.61 12.96
N ALA A 170 5.60 8.97 13.86
CA ALA A 170 6.07 8.61 15.18
C ALA A 170 7.34 7.75 15.04
N SER A 171 8.38 8.19 15.74
CA SER A 171 9.69 7.53 15.88
C SER A 171 9.61 6.09 16.32
#